data_AF-A0A0C3RZM6-F1
#
_entry.id   AF-A0A0C3RZM6-F1
#
_cell.length_a   1.000
_cell.length_b   1.000
_cell.length_c   1.000
_cell.angle_alpha   90.00
_cell.angle_beta   90.00
_cell.angle_gamma   90.00
#
_symmetry.space_group_name_H-M   'P 1'
#
loop_
_entity.id
_entity.type
_entity.pdbx_description
1 polymer ?
#
loop_
_entity_poly.entity_id
_entity_poly.type
_entity_poly.pdbx_seq_one_letter_code
_entity_poly.pdbx_strand_id
1 'polypeptide(L)'
;MSHIMREDPRRRFVFGFTIEKWRMRLWLASRSDVLVSYALDIHKQHHRVVEFFLRIIFAQPHQLGWDDTIRRLPSEPQTPPRYDIDVNGKTYRTVRLLSNVGAEALRGRGTRVWEVRELSQNGEELDMPLVLKDSWVDSDCTREGEVLKNIRSASNINVKLAVLVDITLLHTHDYGDVQVCGEDDDAHTVIRRGLDLSKYKQISDFKARERVVTPTGIAPPPKSRQADLLQYG
;
A
#
# COMPACT_ATOMS: atom_id res chain seq x y z
N MET A 1 9.92 3.65 -4.94
CA MET A 1 9.26 2.83 -3.90
C MET A 1 8.11 3.60 -3.24
N SER A 2 8.35 4.81 -2.69
CA SER A 2 7.28 5.65 -2.10
C SER A 2 6.10 5.89 -3.05
N HIS A 3 6.36 6.28 -4.29
CA HIS A 3 5.31 6.51 -5.28
C HIS A 3 4.46 5.25 -5.54
N ILE A 4 5.07 4.07 -5.60
CA ILE A 4 4.35 2.80 -5.82
C ILE A 4 3.46 2.48 -4.62
N MET A 5 3.99 2.59 -3.40
CA MET A 5 3.23 2.34 -2.16
C MET A 5 2.10 3.35 -1.95
N ARG A 6 2.30 4.59 -2.39
CA ARG A 6 1.33 5.68 -2.30
C ARG A 6 0.17 5.48 -3.27
N GLU A 7 0.49 5.30 -4.55
CA GLU A 7 -0.49 5.37 -5.65
C GLU A 7 -1.24 4.07 -5.90
N ASP A 8 -0.61 2.91 -5.69
CA ASP A 8 -1.26 1.62 -5.94
C ASP A 8 -1.78 1.03 -4.61
N PRO A 9 -3.10 1.02 -4.37
CA PRO A 9 -3.66 0.54 -3.12
C PRO A 9 -3.43 -0.95 -2.89
N ARG A 10 -3.12 -1.71 -3.95
CA ARG A 10 -2.85 -3.15 -3.89
C ARG A 10 -1.48 -3.50 -3.32
N ARG A 11 -0.70 -2.53 -2.82
CA ARG A 11 0.69 -2.73 -2.39
C ARG A 11 0.81 -2.77 -0.87
N ARG A 12 1.09 -3.95 -0.34
CA ARG A 12 1.45 -4.19 1.06
C ARG A 12 2.92 -3.87 1.35
N PHE A 13 3.79 -4.23 0.39
CA PHE A 13 5.21 -3.92 0.42
C PHE A 13 5.80 -3.91 -1.00
N VAL A 14 7.02 -3.40 -1.14
CA VAL A 14 7.74 -3.29 -2.40
C VAL A 14 9.20 -3.67 -2.22
N PHE A 15 9.73 -4.48 -3.14
CA PHE A 15 11.17 -4.69 -3.28
C PHE A 15 11.78 -3.65 -4.23
N GLY A 16 13.03 -3.30 -3.99
CA GLY A 16 13.82 -2.44 -4.85
C GLY A 16 15.30 -2.73 -4.73
N PHE A 17 16.10 -2.10 -5.58
CA PHE A 17 17.54 -2.14 -5.46
C PHE A 17 18.16 -0.82 -5.94
N THR A 18 19.36 -0.54 -5.46
CA THR A 18 20.18 0.59 -5.90
C THR A 18 21.56 0.08 -6.26
N ILE A 19 22.14 0.58 -7.35
CA ILE A 19 23.50 0.24 -7.78
C ILE A 19 24.33 1.53 -7.80
N GLU A 20 25.45 1.51 -7.08
CA GLU A 20 26.44 2.57 -7.08
C GLU A 20 27.81 1.97 -7.44
N LYS A 21 28.29 2.28 -8.66
CA LYS A 21 29.46 1.61 -9.26
C LYS A 21 29.26 0.08 -9.26
N TRP A 22 30.07 -0.65 -8.50
CA TRP A 22 30.00 -2.11 -8.37
C TRP A 22 29.23 -2.57 -7.12
N ARG A 23 28.63 -1.65 -6.35
CA ARG A 23 27.94 -1.96 -5.11
C ARG A 23 26.43 -1.93 -5.30
N MET A 24 25.78 -3.06 -5.08
CA MET A 24 24.32 -3.17 -5.11
C MET A 24 23.76 -3.29 -3.68
N ARG A 25 22.66 -2.61 -3.40
CA ARG A 25 21.88 -2.79 -2.16
C ARG A 25 20.45 -3.18 -2.51
N LEU A 26 19.92 -4.14 -1.77
CA LEU A 26 18.53 -4.56 -1.86
C LEU A 26 17.71 -3.80 -0.82
N TRP A 27 16.49 -3.44 -1.21
CA TRP A 27 15.55 -2.67 -0.40
C TRP A 27 14.25 -3.45 -0.29
N LEU A 28 13.70 -3.53 0.90
CA LEU A 28 12.32 -3.94 1.16
C LEU A 28 11.65 -2.79 1.91
N ALA A 29 10.61 -2.20 1.33
CA ALA A 29 9.83 -1.18 2.00
C ALA A 29 8.41 -1.68 2.21
N SER A 30 7.94 -1.61 3.44
CA SER A 30 6.56 -1.80 3.87
C SER A 30 6.11 -0.53 4.60
N ARG A 31 4.84 -0.47 5.01
CA ARG A 31 4.32 0.65 5.81
C ARG A 31 4.88 0.67 7.23
N SER A 32 5.29 -0.48 7.76
CA SER A 32 5.87 -0.59 9.10
C SER A 32 7.37 -0.37 9.11
N ASP A 33 8.09 -0.93 8.12
CA ASP A 33 9.55 -0.98 8.10
C ASP A 33 10.15 -0.77 6.71
N VAL A 34 11.36 -0.19 6.68
CA VAL A 34 12.23 -0.13 5.51
C VAL A 34 13.53 -0.84 5.83
N LEU A 35 13.80 -1.95 5.15
CA LEU A 35 14.99 -2.77 5.31
C LEU A 35 15.93 -2.55 4.12
N VAL A 36 17.22 -2.48 4.42
CA VAL A 36 18.28 -2.31 3.41
C VAL A 36 19.37 -3.34 3.67
N SER A 37 19.79 -4.05 2.62
CA SER A 37 20.89 -4.99 2.74
C SER A 37 22.24 -4.28 2.94
N TYR A 38 23.22 -5.03 3.45
CA TYR A 38 24.61 -4.67 3.22
C TYR A 38 24.90 -4.59 1.71
N ALA A 39 25.89 -3.76 1.35
CA ALA A 39 26.29 -3.64 -0.05
C ALA A 39 26.90 -4.96 -0.55
N LEU A 40 26.37 -5.44 -1.66
CA LEU A 40 26.84 -6.59 -2.42
C LEU A 40 27.81 -6.09 -3.49
N ASP A 41 28.96 -6.73 -3.63
CA ASP A 41 29.87 -6.50 -4.75
C ASP A 41 29.36 -7.30 -5.95
N ILE A 42 28.87 -6.63 -6.99
CA ILE A 42 28.25 -7.30 -8.14
C ILE A 42 29.24 -8.15 -8.93
N HIS A 43 30.54 -7.82 -8.92
CA HIS A 43 31.55 -8.57 -9.66
C HIS A 43 31.99 -9.81 -8.88
N LYS A 44 32.03 -9.74 -7.55
CA LYS A 44 32.43 -10.88 -6.70
C LYS A 44 31.26 -11.76 -6.29
N GLN A 45 30.05 -11.20 -6.21
CA GLN A 45 28.85 -11.85 -5.69
C GLN A 45 27.73 -11.89 -6.75
N HIS A 46 28.08 -11.96 -8.03
CA HIS A 46 27.12 -12.01 -9.14
C HIS A 46 26.05 -13.11 -8.97
N HIS A 47 26.39 -14.24 -8.36
CA HIS A 47 25.44 -15.32 -8.06
C HIS A 47 24.26 -14.85 -7.20
N ARG A 48 24.51 -13.98 -6.20
CA ARG A 48 23.44 -13.41 -5.35
C ARG A 48 22.56 -12.43 -6.11
N VAL A 49 23.14 -11.71 -7.07
CA VAL A 49 22.42 -10.78 -7.94
C VAL A 49 21.48 -11.56 -8.85
N VAL A 50 21.99 -12.61 -9.50
CA VAL A 50 21.17 -13.52 -10.32
C VAL A 50 20.07 -14.16 -9.50
N GLU A 51 20.41 -14.69 -8.32
CA GLU A 51 19.44 -15.30 -7.40
C GLU A 51 18.32 -14.32 -7.01
N PHE A 52 18.66 -13.06 -6.70
CA PHE A 52 17.66 -12.03 -6.42
C PHE A 52 16.68 -11.84 -7.57
N PHE A 53 17.17 -11.69 -8.81
CA PHE A 53 16.30 -11.52 -9.97
C PHE A 53 15.46 -12.77 -10.25
N LEU A 54 16.03 -13.97 -10.14
CA LEU A 54 15.27 -15.21 -10.28
C LEU A 54 14.15 -15.29 -9.24
N ARG A 55 14.44 -14.97 -7.97
CA ARG A 55 13.42 -14.92 -6.91
C ARG A 55 12.30 -13.94 -7.23
N ILE A 56 12.60 -12.76 -7.79
CA ILE A 56 11.58 -11.78 -8.17
C ILE A 56 10.75 -12.24 -9.38
N ILE A 57 11.40 -12.80 -10.41
CA ILE A 57 10.73 -13.26 -11.64
C ILE A 57 9.79 -14.42 -11.37
N PHE A 58 10.18 -15.36 -10.50
CA PHE A 58 9.39 -16.56 -10.19
C PHE A 58 8.51 -16.42 -8.94
N ALA A 59 8.53 -15.27 -8.27
CA ALA A 59 7.67 -15.04 -7.10
C ALA A 59 6.20 -14.93 -7.50
N GLN A 60 5.34 -15.48 -6.64
CA GLN A 60 3.90 -15.27 -6.74
C GLN A 60 3.53 -13.82 -6.42
N PRO A 61 2.38 -13.30 -6.91
CA PRO A 61 1.99 -11.91 -6.71
C PRO A 61 2.04 -11.47 -5.22
N HIS A 62 1.43 -12.24 -4.33
CA HIS A 62 1.46 -11.95 -2.89
C HIS A 62 2.87 -11.94 -2.29
N GLN A 63 3.82 -12.71 -2.85
CA GLN A 63 5.23 -12.70 -2.43
C GLN A 63 5.97 -11.44 -2.91
N LEU A 64 5.44 -10.76 -3.93
CA LEU A 64 5.91 -9.46 -4.42
C LEU A 64 5.20 -8.27 -3.76
N GLY A 65 4.39 -8.54 -2.74
CA GLY A 65 3.69 -7.53 -1.95
C GLY A 65 2.40 -7.03 -2.58
N TRP A 66 1.82 -7.80 -3.51
CA TRP A 66 0.45 -7.58 -3.93
C TRP A 66 -0.54 -8.04 -2.85
N ASP A 67 -1.60 -7.26 -2.70
CA ASP A 67 -2.79 -7.59 -1.91
C ASP A 67 -3.78 -8.31 -2.82
N ASP A 68 -4.08 -9.56 -2.49
CA ASP A 68 -4.99 -10.40 -3.28
C ASP A 68 -6.46 -10.03 -3.03
N THR A 69 -6.75 -9.29 -1.95
CA THR A 69 -8.11 -8.82 -1.63
C THR A 69 -8.52 -7.59 -2.44
N ILE A 70 -7.57 -6.92 -3.12
CA ILE A 70 -7.81 -5.71 -3.91
C ILE A 70 -7.53 -5.99 -5.39
N ARG A 71 -8.59 -6.04 -6.19
CA ARG A 71 -8.52 -6.31 -7.63
C ARG A 71 -8.74 -5.02 -8.41
N ARG A 72 -7.75 -4.63 -9.22
CA ARG A 72 -7.88 -3.46 -10.11
C ARG A 72 -8.71 -3.84 -11.33
N LEU A 73 -9.74 -3.05 -11.63
CA LEU A 73 -10.56 -3.22 -12.80
C LEU A 73 -9.92 -2.59 -14.04
N PRO A 74 -10.23 -3.10 -15.25
CA PRO A 74 -9.89 -2.41 -16.49
C PRO A 74 -10.48 -0.99 -16.47
N SER A 75 -9.66 -0.02 -16.83
CA SER A 75 -10.03 1.40 -16.85
C SER A 75 -9.63 2.00 -18.20
N GLU A 76 -10.49 2.83 -18.77
CA GLU A 76 -10.14 3.60 -19.96
C GLU A 76 -8.95 4.54 -19.68
N PRO A 77 -8.16 4.89 -20.71
CA PRO A 77 -7.11 5.90 -20.57
C PRO A 77 -7.69 7.18 -19.94
N GLN A 78 -6.98 7.75 -18.96
CA GLN A 78 -7.35 8.99 -18.25
C GLN A 78 -8.51 8.88 -17.23
N THR A 79 -9.12 7.70 -17.07
CA THR A 79 -10.06 7.48 -15.94
C THR A 79 -9.31 7.01 -14.69
N PRO A 80 -9.69 7.48 -13.48
CA PRO A 80 -9.10 6.96 -12.26
C PRO A 80 -9.44 5.46 -12.15
N PRO A 81 -8.47 4.62 -11.73
CA PRO A 81 -8.69 3.19 -11.63
C PRO A 81 -9.78 2.89 -10.59
N ARG A 82 -10.66 1.95 -10.93
CA ARG A 82 -11.60 1.34 -9.98
C ARG A 82 -11.04 0.03 -9.44
N TYR A 83 -11.43 -0.31 -8.23
CA TYR A 83 -11.03 -1.52 -7.54
C TYR A 83 -12.24 -2.26 -7.00
N ASP A 84 -12.17 -3.58 -7.04
CA ASP A 84 -13.02 -4.48 -6.26
C ASP A 84 -12.22 -4.90 -5.02
N ILE A 85 -12.77 -4.65 -3.84
CA ILE A 85 -12.13 -4.86 -2.54
C ILE A 85 -12.95 -5.89 -1.78
N ASP A 86 -12.32 -7.00 -1.42
CA ASP A 86 -12.95 -8.09 -0.68
C ASP A 86 -12.79 -7.85 0.82
N VAL A 87 -13.91 -7.75 1.55
CA VAL A 87 -13.96 -7.58 3.00
C VAL A 87 -14.91 -8.63 3.57
N ASN A 88 -14.38 -9.52 4.40
CA ASN A 88 -15.18 -10.53 5.11
C ASN A 88 -16.12 -11.35 4.20
N GLY A 89 -15.62 -11.73 3.01
CA GLY A 89 -16.38 -12.51 2.02
C GLY A 89 -17.35 -11.72 1.14
N LYS A 90 -17.45 -10.41 1.31
CA LYS A 90 -18.21 -9.51 0.43
C LYS A 90 -17.27 -8.67 -0.43
N THR A 91 -17.73 -8.30 -1.63
CA THR A 91 -16.94 -7.49 -2.56
C THR A 91 -17.53 -6.08 -2.68
N TYR A 92 -16.67 -5.08 -2.56
CA TYR A 92 -17.01 -3.66 -2.64
C TYR A 92 -16.28 -2.99 -3.80
N ARG A 93 -17.03 -2.41 -4.73
CA ARG A 93 -16.47 -1.70 -5.87
C ARG A 93 -16.32 -0.21 -5.59
N THR A 94 -15.13 0.34 -5.79
CA THR A 94 -14.87 1.76 -5.59
C THR A 94 -15.58 2.62 -6.63
N VAL A 95 -16.20 3.71 -6.20
CA VAL A 95 -16.78 4.75 -7.06
C VAL A 95 -15.81 5.93 -7.19
N ARG A 96 -15.37 6.48 -6.06
CA ARG A 96 -14.38 7.56 -6.01
C ARG A 96 -13.62 7.56 -4.68
N LEU A 97 -12.43 8.14 -4.71
CA LEU A 97 -11.62 8.38 -3.52
C LEU A 97 -12.16 9.61 -2.76
N LEU A 98 -12.51 9.44 -1.49
CA LEU A 98 -12.98 10.50 -0.60
C LEU A 98 -11.82 11.13 0.19
N SER A 99 -10.85 10.31 0.60
CA SER A 99 -9.69 10.77 1.37
C SER A 99 -8.49 9.84 1.20
N ASN A 100 -7.28 10.41 1.21
CA ASN A 100 -6.01 9.69 1.06
C ASN A 100 -4.93 10.28 1.97
N VAL A 101 -5.20 10.24 3.28
CA VAL A 101 -4.35 10.88 4.29
C VAL A 101 -3.26 9.90 4.74
N GLY A 102 -2.02 10.36 4.77
CA GLY A 102 -0.87 9.60 5.28
C GLY A 102 -0.38 8.48 4.36
N ALA A 103 -1.08 8.16 3.28
CA ALA A 103 -0.61 7.20 2.26
C ALA A 103 0.62 7.71 1.48
N GLU A 104 0.94 9.01 1.56
CA GLU A 104 2.12 9.59 0.89
C GLU A 104 3.44 9.25 1.58
N ALA A 105 3.44 9.08 2.89
CA ALA A 105 4.63 8.70 3.64
C ALA A 105 5.00 7.26 3.26
N LEU A 106 6.29 6.92 3.17
CA LEU A 106 6.70 5.53 2.92
C LEU A 106 6.38 4.63 4.13
N ARG A 107 6.60 5.18 5.33
CA ARG A 107 6.41 4.52 6.63
C ARG A 107 5.35 5.26 7.46
N GLY A 108 4.65 4.53 8.31
CA GLY A 108 3.69 5.06 9.28
C GLY A 108 2.24 4.71 8.94
N ARG A 109 1.33 5.21 9.77
CA ARG A 109 -0.11 5.03 9.56
C ARG A 109 -0.52 5.69 8.23
N GLY A 110 -1.46 5.07 7.57
CA GLY A 110 -2.11 5.63 6.39
C GLY A 110 -3.57 5.24 6.40
N THR A 111 -4.39 6.06 5.75
CA THR A 111 -5.80 5.74 5.58
C THR A 111 -6.25 6.20 4.21
N ARG A 112 -6.87 5.27 3.48
CA ARG A 112 -7.60 5.55 2.27
C ARG A 112 -9.08 5.34 2.54
N VAL A 113 -9.88 6.28 2.07
CA VAL A 113 -11.33 6.24 2.23
C VAL A 113 -11.96 6.38 0.86
N TRP A 114 -12.78 5.42 0.49
CA TRP A 114 -13.52 5.44 -0.78
C TRP A 114 -15.01 5.45 -0.53
N GLU A 115 -15.73 6.09 -1.45
CA GLU A 115 -17.13 5.76 -1.69
C GLU A 115 -17.17 4.46 -2.50
N VAL A 116 -17.97 3.50 -2.06
CA VAL A 116 -18.07 2.17 -2.67
C VAL A 116 -19.53 1.74 -2.86
N ARG A 117 -19.73 0.75 -3.74
CA ARG A 117 -20.96 -0.02 -3.88
C ARG A 117 -20.66 -1.47 -3.55
N GLU A 118 -21.48 -2.09 -2.71
CA GLU A 118 -21.43 -3.55 -2.52
C GLU A 118 -21.86 -4.25 -3.82
N LEU A 119 -21.24 -5.38 -4.14
CA LEU A 119 -21.65 -6.19 -5.29
C LEU A 119 -22.61 -7.30 -4.86
N SER A 120 -23.63 -7.54 -5.68
CA SER A 120 -24.49 -8.72 -5.56
C SER A 120 -23.71 -9.99 -5.92
N GLN A 121 -24.29 -11.17 -5.65
CA GLN A 121 -23.73 -12.46 -6.05
C GLN A 121 -23.51 -12.57 -7.58
N ASN A 122 -24.26 -11.79 -8.37
CA ASN A 122 -24.15 -11.76 -9.82
C ASN A 122 -23.12 -10.71 -10.32
N GLY A 123 -22.46 -9.98 -9.41
CA GLY A 123 -21.46 -8.95 -9.73
C GLY A 123 -22.03 -7.57 -10.05
N GLU A 124 -23.32 -7.34 -9.78
CA GLU A 124 -23.99 -6.05 -10.01
C GLU A 124 -23.82 -5.12 -8.80
N GLU A 125 -23.60 -3.82 -9.04
CA GLU A 125 -23.48 -2.82 -7.97
C GLU A 125 -24.85 -2.58 -7.31
N LEU A 126 -24.91 -2.68 -5.98
CA LEU A 126 -26.11 -2.38 -5.20
C LEU A 126 -26.31 -0.86 -5.05
N ASP A 127 -27.57 -0.43 -4.96
CA ASP A 127 -27.96 0.99 -4.96
C ASP A 127 -27.57 1.78 -3.69
N MET A 128 -27.22 1.11 -2.60
CA MET A 128 -26.82 1.78 -1.37
C MET A 128 -25.34 2.23 -1.43
N PRO A 129 -25.03 3.52 -1.30
CA PRO A 129 -23.64 3.98 -1.21
C PRO A 129 -23.09 3.66 0.17
N LEU A 130 -21.85 3.19 0.21
CA LEU A 130 -21.12 2.90 1.45
C LEU A 130 -19.77 3.62 1.44
N VAL A 131 -19.15 3.70 2.61
CA VAL A 131 -17.79 4.22 2.78
C VAL A 131 -16.89 3.09 3.22
N LEU A 132 -15.84 2.80 2.42
CA LEU A 132 -14.82 1.82 2.76
C LEU A 132 -13.56 2.53 3.20
N LYS A 133 -13.06 2.15 4.38
CA LYS A 133 -11.82 2.66 4.96
C LYS A 133 -10.76 1.55 4.95
N ASP A 134 -9.71 1.74 4.17
CA ASP A 134 -8.47 0.94 4.22
C ASP A 134 -7.49 1.67 5.14
N SER A 135 -7.06 1.00 6.20
CA SER A 135 -6.18 1.59 7.20
C SER A 135 -5.12 0.61 7.67
N TRP A 136 -3.88 1.10 7.75
CA TRP A 136 -2.81 0.37 8.43
C TRP A 136 -2.84 0.71 9.91
N VAL A 137 -3.14 -0.31 10.70
CA VAL A 137 -3.27 -0.23 12.15
C VAL A 137 -2.17 -1.09 12.77
N ASP A 138 -1.69 -0.68 13.95
CA ASP A 138 -0.70 -1.47 14.70
C ASP A 138 -1.36 -2.80 15.14
N SER A 139 -0.61 -3.90 15.15
CA SER A 139 -1.17 -5.25 15.34
C SER A 139 -1.81 -5.47 16.71
N ASP A 140 -1.38 -4.70 17.71
CA ASP A 140 -1.89 -4.69 19.08
C ASP A 140 -3.13 -3.81 19.29
N CYS A 141 -3.57 -3.08 18.26
CA CYS A 141 -4.73 -2.21 18.35
C CYS A 141 -6.03 -2.97 18.01
N THR A 142 -7.09 -2.69 18.80
CA THR A 142 -8.45 -3.14 18.51
C THR A 142 -8.97 -2.50 17.22
N ARG A 143 -9.68 -3.29 16.40
CA ARG A 143 -10.17 -2.83 15.10
C ARG A 143 -11.33 -1.84 15.32
N GLU A 144 -11.40 -0.82 14.49
CA GLU A 144 -12.42 0.24 14.64
C GLU A 144 -13.85 -0.30 14.65
N GLY A 145 -14.15 -1.32 13.83
CA GLY A 145 -15.47 -1.96 13.82
C GLY A 145 -15.82 -2.59 15.17
N GLU A 146 -14.85 -3.22 15.83
CA GLU A 146 -15.04 -3.78 17.16
C GLU A 146 -15.18 -2.68 18.23
N VAL A 147 -14.37 -1.62 18.15
CA VAL A 147 -14.48 -0.45 19.04
C VAL A 147 -15.88 0.18 18.94
N LEU A 148 -16.38 0.42 17.73
CA LEU A 148 -17.71 1.02 17.50
C LEU A 148 -18.85 0.11 17.97
N LYS A 149 -18.70 -1.21 17.80
CA LYS A 149 -19.64 -2.20 18.34
C LYS A 149 -19.65 -2.18 19.87
N ASN A 150 -18.49 -2.14 20.49
CA ASN A 150 -18.34 -2.12 21.95
C ASN A 150 -18.91 -0.84 22.56
N ILE A 151 -18.69 0.32 21.93
CA ILE A 151 -19.30 1.59 22.34
C ILE A 151 -20.83 1.45 22.34
N ARG A 152 -21.45 0.95 21.27
CA ARG A 152 -22.91 0.80 21.19
C ARG A 152 -23.48 -0.24 22.16
N SER A 153 -22.71 -1.27 22.47
CA SER A 153 -23.13 -2.37 23.35
C SER A 153 -22.87 -2.10 24.84
N ALA A 154 -22.32 -0.94 25.19
CA ALA A 154 -21.96 -0.62 26.56
C ALA A 154 -23.22 -0.50 27.45
N SER A 155 -23.26 -1.28 28.53
CA SER A 155 -24.41 -1.45 29.43
C SER A 155 -24.85 -0.16 30.15
N ASN A 156 -24.01 0.86 30.20
CA ASN A 156 -24.21 2.07 31.00
C ASN A 156 -24.62 3.29 30.15
N ILE A 157 -24.91 3.09 28.86
CA ILE A 157 -25.38 4.18 28.00
C ILE A 157 -26.83 4.50 28.32
N ASN A 158 -27.08 5.73 28.78
CA ASN A 158 -28.45 6.24 28.91
C ASN A 158 -29.04 6.58 27.53
N VAL A 159 -30.37 6.69 27.46
CA VAL A 159 -31.11 6.91 26.20
C VAL A 159 -30.62 8.14 25.42
N LYS A 160 -30.28 9.24 26.11
CA LYS A 160 -29.80 10.46 25.44
C LYS A 160 -28.44 10.26 24.78
N LEU A 161 -27.55 9.53 25.45
CA LEU A 161 -26.22 9.23 24.93
C LEU A 161 -26.28 8.20 23.80
N ALA A 162 -27.21 7.23 23.85
CA ALA A 162 -27.45 6.29 22.75
C ALA A 162 -27.84 7.03 21.46
N VAL A 163 -28.80 7.95 21.56
CA VAL A 163 -29.20 8.79 20.41
C VAL A 163 -28.02 9.59 19.89
N LEU A 164 -27.20 10.19 20.77
CA LEU A 164 -26.01 10.94 20.36
C LEU A 164 -25.01 10.05 19.62
N VAL A 165 -24.76 8.84 20.12
CA VAL A 165 -23.87 7.86 19.47
C VAL A 165 -24.36 7.52 18.07
N ASP A 166 -25.66 7.27 17.89
CA ASP A 166 -26.21 6.90 16.59
C ASP A 166 -26.19 8.04 15.56
N ILE A 167 -26.32 9.30 15.99
CA ILE A 167 -26.25 10.45 15.07
C ILE A 167 -24.82 10.95 14.82
N THR A 168 -23.84 10.62 15.68
CA THR A 168 -22.46 11.15 15.58
C THR A 168 -21.45 10.13 15.07
N LEU A 169 -21.59 8.86 15.42
CA LEU A 169 -20.65 7.82 15.03
C LEU A 169 -21.15 7.06 13.80
N LEU A 170 -20.22 6.73 12.90
CA LEU A 170 -20.52 5.90 11.74
C LEU A 170 -21.01 4.52 12.18
N HIS A 171 -21.96 3.97 11.43
CA HIS A 171 -22.39 2.59 11.60
C HIS A 171 -21.44 1.68 10.82
N THR A 172 -20.88 0.67 11.48
CA THR A 172 -20.03 -0.32 10.82
C THR A 172 -20.90 -1.28 10.03
N HIS A 173 -20.78 -1.25 8.71
CA HIS A 173 -21.46 -2.20 7.84
C HIS A 173 -20.76 -3.57 7.86
N ASP A 174 -19.44 -3.57 7.69
CA ASP A 174 -18.57 -4.74 7.78
C ASP A 174 -17.14 -4.27 8.13
N TYR A 175 -16.28 -5.18 8.59
CA TYR A 175 -14.86 -4.94 8.77
C TYR A 175 -14.08 -6.26 8.80
N GLY A 176 -12.79 -6.20 8.46
CA GLY A 176 -11.91 -7.36 8.52
C GLY A 176 -10.46 -6.95 8.29
N ASP A 177 -9.55 -7.89 8.58
CA ASP A 177 -8.14 -7.75 8.26
C ASP A 177 -7.89 -8.29 6.84
N VAL A 178 -6.85 -7.76 6.18
CA VAL A 178 -6.43 -8.25 4.85
C VAL A 178 -5.97 -9.70 4.98
N GLN A 179 -6.41 -10.58 4.08
CA GLN A 179 -6.02 -12.00 4.11
C GLN A 179 -5.11 -12.35 2.94
N VAL A 180 -4.02 -13.05 3.25
CA VAL A 180 -3.00 -13.47 2.28
C VAL A 180 -2.73 -14.95 2.49
N CYS A 181 -3.01 -15.76 1.47
CA CYS A 181 -2.91 -17.22 1.55
C CYS A 181 -3.70 -17.85 2.71
N GLY A 182 -4.83 -17.24 3.10
CA GLY A 182 -5.70 -17.74 4.18
C GLY A 182 -5.28 -17.36 5.59
N GLU A 183 -4.23 -16.55 5.74
CA GLU A 183 -3.77 -16.00 7.03
C GLU A 183 -3.94 -14.48 7.02
N ASP A 184 -4.15 -13.88 8.19
CA ASP A 184 -4.23 -12.42 8.33
C ASP A 184 -2.87 -11.79 8.00
N ASP A 185 -2.89 -10.70 7.24
CA ASP A 185 -1.68 -9.97 6.86
C ASP A 185 -1.04 -9.32 8.08
N ASP A 186 0.25 -9.56 8.25
CA ASP A 186 1.04 -8.94 9.30
C ASP A 186 2.48 -8.67 8.83
N ALA A 187 2.97 -7.48 9.15
CA ALA A 187 4.29 -7.05 8.71
C ALA A 187 5.42 -7.89 9.33
N HIS A 188 5.23 -8.45 10.53
CA HIS A 188 6.22 -9.31 11.18
C HIS A 188 6.19 -10.74 10.64
N THR A 189 5.05 -11.41 10.70
CA THR A 189 4.93 -12.84 10.42
C THR A 189 4.84 -13.11 8.92
N VAL A 190 4.13 -12.28 8.15
CA VAL A 190 3.91 -12.51 6.70
C VAL A 190 5.00 -11.84 5.86
N ILE A 191 5.19 -10.52 6.02
CA ILE A 191 6.12 -9.76 5.17
C ILE A 191 7.58 -10.07 5.53
N ARG A 192 7.92 -10.00 6.82
CA ARG A 192 9.28 -10.23 7.33
C ARG A 192 9.58 -11.70 7.64
N ARG A 193 8.58 -12.59 7.64
CA ARG A 193 8.74 -14.02 7.94
C ARG A 193 9.37 -14.27 9.31
N GLY A 194 8.97 -13.48 10.31
CA GLY A 194 9.46 -13.58 11.69
C GLY A 194 10.87 -13.00 11.92
N LEU A 195 11.37 -12.17 11.01
CA LEU A 195 12.66 -11.52 11.18
C LEU A 195 12.63 -10.52 12.35
N ASP A 196 13.34 -10.84 13.42
CA ASP A 196 13.52 -9.98 14.59
C ASP A 196 14.46 -8.80 14.27
N LEU A 197 13.87 -7.61 14.14
CA LEU A 197 14.59 -6.38 13.81
C LEU A 197 15.44 -5.81 14.96
N SER A 198 15.27 -6.27 16.21
CA SER A 198 16.04 -5.77 17.36
C SER A 198 17.55 -6.00 17.21
N LYS A 199 17.93 -6.98 16.38
CA LYS A 199 19.31 -7.39 16.10
C LYS A 199 19.99 -6.55 15.02
N TYR A 200 19.25 -5.67 14.35
CA TYR A 200 19.73 -4.92 13.21
C TYR A 200 19.95 -3.45 13.57
N LYS A 201 20.97 -2.83 12.95
CA LYS A 201 21.25 -1.42 13.12
C LYS A 201 20.08 -0.59 12.58
N GLN A 202 19.45 0.21 13.43
CA GLN A 202 18.53 1.24 12.96
C GLN A 202 19.31 2.31 12.21
N ILE A 203 18.96 2.55 10.96
CA ILE A 203 19.44 3.67 10.18
C ILE A 203 18.37 4.76 10.32
N SER A 204 18.49 5.58 11.35
CA SER A 204 17.46 6.57 11.74
C SER A 204 17.38 7.81 10.85
N ASP A 205 18.24 7.96 9.84
CA ASP A 205 18.31 9.19 9.03
C ASP A 205 18.10 8.94 7.54
N PHE A 206 16.82 8.83 7.14
CA PHE A 206 16.39 9.41 5.87
C PHE A 206 15.80 10.79 6.17
N LYS A 207 16.64 11.73 6.65
CA LYS A 207 16.28 13.14 6.49
C LYS A 207 16.10 13.36 5.00
N ALA A 208 14.87 13.65 4.58
CA ALA A 208 14.63 14.22 3.27
C ALA A 208 15.59 15.40 3.16
N ARG A 209 16.64 15.27 2.34
CA ARG A 209 17.43 16.44 1.98
C ARG A 209 16.42 17.40 1.40
N GLU A 210 16.19 18.53 2.07
CA GLU A 210 15.56 19.68 1.45
C GLU A 210 16.20 19.83 0.08
N ARG A 211 15.40 19.72 -0.98
CA ARG A 211 15.86 20.11 -2.30
C ARG A 211 16.11 21.61 -2.22
N VAL A 212 17.35 21.99 -1.91
CA VAL A 212 17.85 23.29 -2.31
C VAL A 212 17.92 23.23 -3.83
N VAL A 213 16.83 23.62 -4.47
CA VAL A 213 16.83 23.94 -5.89
C VAL A 213 17.55 25.26 -6.01
N THR A 214 18.87 25.23 -6.11
CA THR A 214 19.61 26.33 -6.72
C THR A 214 19.37 26.27 -8.23
N PRO A 215 18.71 27.25 -8.85
CA PRO A 215 18.50 27.26 -10.28
C PRO A 215 19.82 27.68 -10.94
N THR A 216 20.68 26.70 -11.26
CA THR A 216 21.81 26.93 -12.16
C THR A 216 21.86 25.81 -13.17
N GLY A 217 21.64 26.18 -14.45
CA GLY A 217 21.77 25.29 -15.58
C GLY A 217 20.47 25.04 -16.36
N ILE A 218 19.75 26.09 -16.76
CA ILE A 218 18.87 25.98 -17.93
C ILE A 218 19.81 25.89 -19.14
N ALA A 219 20.01 24.68 -19.66
CA ALA A 219 20.55 24.51 -21.00
C ALA A 219 19.53 25.10 -21.99
N PRO A 220 19.94 25.95 -22.94
CA PRO A 220 19.01 26.49 -23.92
C PRO A 220 18.46 25.35 -24.80
N PRO A 221 17.18 25.41 -25.21
CA PRO A 221 16.57 24.36 -26.00
C PRO A 221 17.25 24.19 -27.36
N PRO A 222 17.36 22.96 -27.89
CA PRO A 222 17.99 22.70 -29.17
C PRO A 222 17.24 23.40 -30.31
N LYS A 223 17.99 24.05 -31.19
CA LYS A 223 17.46 24.72 -32.39
C LYS A 223 17.02 23.65 -33.40
N SER A 224 15.74 23.73 -33.79
CA SER A 224 15.09 23.12 -34.96
C SER A 224 15.08 21.59 -35.08
N ARG A 225 13.87 21.06 -35.31
CA ARG A 225 13.53 19.68 -35.66
C ARG A 225 14.32 19.21 -36.89
N GLN A 226 15.06 18.11 -36.76
CA GLN A 226 15.28 17.18 -37.88
C GLN A 226 14.32 16.01 -37.69
N ALA A 227 13.44 15.83 -38.66
CA ALA A 227 12.73 14.59 -38.88
C ALA A 227 13.74 13.58 -39.44
N ASP A 228 13.90 12.43 -38.78
CA ASP A 228 13.64 11.13 -39.38
C ASP A 228 14.31 9.97 -38.62
N LEU A 229 13.57 8.85 -38.62
CA LEU A 229 14.00 7.46 -38.56
C LEU A 229 14.66 6.95 -37.27
N LEU A 230 13.86 6.25 -36.45
CA LEU A 230 14.30 4.95 -35.88
C LEU A 230 13.08 4.01 -35.79
N GLN A 231 13.08 3.00 -36.67
CA GLN A 231 12.25 1.80 -36.58
C GLN A 231 12.79 0.92 -35.44
N TYR A 232 11.89 0.39 -34.61
CA TYR A 232 12.23 -0.67 -33.66
C TYR A 232 12.10 -2.02 -34.37
N GLY A 233 13.20 -2.78 -34.37
CA GLY A 233 13.20 -4.25 -34.48
C GLY A 233 13.37 -4.87 -33.10
#